data_AF-A0A8C2YX87-F1
#
_entry.id   AF-A0A8C2YX87-F1
#
_cell.length_a   1.000
_cell.length_b   1.000
_cell.length_c   1.000
_cell.angle_alpha   90.00
_cell.angle_beta   90.00
_cell.angle_gamma   90.00
#
_symmetry.space_group_name_H-M   'P 1'
#
loop_
_entity.id
_entity.type
_entity.pdbx_description
1 polymer ?
#
loop_
_entity_poly.entity_id
_entity_poly.type
_entity_poly.pdbx_seq_one_letter_code
_entity_poly.pdbx_strand_id
1 'polypeptide(L)'
;MFHFRFSLSHKKQQQTNQHQCVCVVCSYKNTPSADVFHTYFYTASSGVPNFPEFVSVGLVDELPISHYDSKTRREEPKQDWMRRVTEQDPQYWKRETEKSLGNQQVYKGNIETAKQRFNETGGVHIFQKMYGCEWDDETGEVKGYQQYGFDGEDFLSYDHETESWIAPRQQAVITQQRWNNNKALMENKKHYYTEVCPEYLKKYVNYGRSSLMRTELPSVSLLQKTPSSPVCCHATGFYPTTATLFWRKDGEELHEDVDPGEILPNHDGSFQMSVDLKLSSVPAEDWRRYECVFQLSGVKDIIVTPLEEAVIRTNRGEAEIRRDEGVEHTFSLLDQFVSFYEDGPFSVPQLFCIKPMQEPLEPE
;
A
#
# COMPACT_ATOMS: atom_id res chain seq x y z
N MET A 1 -4.12 -19.17 4.76
CA MET A 1 -5.48 -18.69 4.41
C MET A 1 -5.43 -17.17 4.40
N PHE A 2 -5.41 -16.56 3.21
CA PHE A 2 -5.39 -15.11 3.07
C PHE A 2 -6.78 -14.56 3.39
N HIS A 3 -6.87 -13.71 4.43
CA HIS A 3 -8.05 -12.89 4.67
C HIS A 3 -7.76 -11.49 4.14
N PHE A 4 -8.24 -11.23 2.94
CA PHE A 4 -8.24 -9.89 2.40
C PHE A 4 -9.55 -9.23 2.81
N ARG A 5 -9.46 -8.21 3.66
CA ARG A 5 -10.61 -7.38 3.98
C ARG A 5 -10.57 -6.17 3.06
N PHE A 6 -11.68 -5.90 2.40
CA PHE A 6 -11.92 -4.57 1.88
C PHE A 6 -12.27 -3.67 3.09
N SER A 7 -11.87 -2.41 3.07
CA SER A 7 -12.27 -1.45 4.09
C SER A 7 -12.45 -0.09 3.46
N LEU A 8 -13.51 0.60 3.86
CA LEU A 8 -13.80 1.98 3.52
C LEU A 8 -13.39 2.84 4.70
N SER A 9 -12.27 3.55 4.59
CA SER A 9 -11.94 4.61 5.56
C SER A 9 -12.49 5.95 5.06
N HIS A 10 -13.29 6.63 5.87
CA HIS A 10 -13.67 8.03 5.65
C HIS A 10 -12.79 8.93 6.52
N LYS A 11 -11.68 9.46 6.00
CA LYS A 11 -10.90 10.48 6.71
C LYS A 11 -11.59 11.84 6.56
N LYS A 12 -12.20 12.36 7.64
CA LYS A 12 -12.59 13.78 7.75
C LYS A 12 -11.33 14.61 8.00
N GLN A 13 -10.80 15.30 6.98
CA GLN A 13 -9.80 16.34 7.22
C GLN A 13 -10.49 17.58 7.83
N GLN A 14 -10.19 17.88 9.09
CA GLN A 14 -10.49 19.18 9.69
C GLN A 14 -9.51 20.23 9.13
N GLN A 15 -9.81 20.76 7.94
CA GLN A 15 -9.57 22.16 7.52
C GLN A 15 -9.97 22.30 6.05
N THR A 16 -11.05 23.04 5.81
CA THR A 16 -11.41 23.73 4.56
C THR A 16 -10.96 23.09 3.24
N ASN A 17 -11.42 21.87 2.98
CA ASN A 17 -11.85 21.35 1.67
C ASN A 17 -12.12 19.85 1.85
N GLN A 18 -13.39 19.48 1.70
CA GLN A 18 -13.91 18.15 1.97
C GLN A 18 -13.43 17.16 0.91
N HIS A 19 -12.18 16.71 0.99
CA HIS A 19 -11.66 15.63 0.15
C HIS A 19 -12.08 14.30 0.78
N GLN A 20 -13.01 13.61 0.12
CA GLN A 20 -13.37 12.25 0.48
C GLN A 20 -12.27 11.31 -0.05
N CYS A 21 -11.35 10.89 0.82
CA CYS A 21 -10.39 9.85 0.48
C CYS A 21 -11.08 8.49 0.58
N VAL A 22 -11.01 7.71 -0.50
CA VAL A 22 -11.28 6.27 -0.46
C VAL A 22 -9.94 5.59 -0.28
N CYS A 23 -9.69 5.06 0.92
CA CYS A 23 -8.56 4.16 1.15
C CYS A 23 -9.01 2.75 0.82
N VAL A 24 -8.27 2.07 -0.05
CA VAL A 24 -8.35 0.61 -0.17
C VAL A 24 -7.32 0.06 0.78
N VAL A 25 -7.76 -0.39 1.96
CA VAL A 25 -6.86 -1.14 2.86
C VAL A 25 -6.93 -2.59 2.44
N CYS A 26 -5.83 -3.13 1.96
CA CYS A 26 -5.67 -4.57 1.73
C CYS A 26 -4.53 -5.05 2.62
N SER A 27 -4.85 -5.81 3.66
CA SER A 27 -3.88 -6.49 4.50
C SER A 27 -3.63 -7.89 3.95
N TYR A 28 -2.38 -8.22 3.63
CA TYR A 28 -1.93 -9.60 3.40
C TYR A 28 -1.07 -10.03 4.60
N LYS A 29 -1.14 -11.30 4.96
CA LYS A 29 -0.19 -11.90 5.91
C LYS A 29 0.93 -12.51 5.08
N ASN A 30 2.11 -11.89 5.07
CA ASN A 30 3.31 -12.51 4.52
C ASN A 30 3.70 -13.70 5.41
N THR A 31 3.79 -14.88 4.82
CA THR A 31 4.59 -15.97 5.36
C THR A 31 6.06 -15.74 4.96
N PRO A 32 7.05 -16.13 5.78
CA PRO A 32 8.47 -15.91 5.50
C PRO A 32 9.07 -16.77 4.35
N SER A 33 8.24 -17.27 3.44
CA SER A 33 8.68 -18.04 2.28
C SER A 33 9.22 -17.11 1.18
N ALA A 34 10.06 -17.63 0.29
CA ALA A 34 10.62 -16.93 -0.87
C ALA A 34 9.56 -16.70 -1.97
N ASP A 35 8.37 -16.29 -1.56
CA ASP A 35 7.22 -16.13 -2.43
C ASP A 35 7.30 -14.77 -3.11
N VAL A 36 7.08 -14.76 -4.42
CA VAL A 36 6.85 -13.55 -5.19
C VAL A 36 5.37 -13.42 -5.50
N PHE A 37 4.81 -12.23 -5.28
CA PHE A 37 3.39 -11.98 -5.49
C PHE A 37 3.16 -11.15 -6.76
N HIS A 38 2.13 -11.48 -7.53
CA HIS A 38 1.62 -10.62 -8.61
C HIS A 38 0.15 -10.34 -8.35
N THR A 39 -0.18 -9.08 -8.05
CA THR A 39 -1.52 -8.67 -7.62
C THR A 39 -2.05 -7.54 -8.48
N TYR A 40 -3.32 -7.62 -8.86
CA TYR A 40 -4.07 -6.50 -9.42
C TYR A 40 -5.23 -6.10 -8.52
N PHE A 41 -5.36 -4.79 -8.33
CA PHE A 41 -6.47 -4.15 -7.63
C PHE A 41 -7.28 -3.32 -8.60
N TYR A 42 -8.53 -3.70 -8.80
CA TYR A 42 -9.50 -2.89 -9.52
C TYR A 42 -10.46 -2.27 -8.52
N THR A 43 -10.63 -0.95 -8.61
CA THR A 43 -11.56 -0.21 -7.77
C THR A 43 -12.42 0.66 -8.66
N ALA A 44 -13.73 0.44 -8.59
CA ALA A 44 -14.72 1.30 -9.22
C ALA A 44 -15.48 2.06 -8.15
N SER A 45 -15.83 3.31 -8.46
CA SER A 45 -16.59 4.16 -7.55
C SER A 45 -17.76 4.84 -8.25
N SER A 46 -18.82 5.12 -7.50
CA SER A 46 -19.98 5.89 -7.92
C SER A 46 -20.31 6.90 -6.83
N GLY A 47 -20.71 8.12 -7.22
CA GLY A 47 -21.11 9.16 -6.27
C GLY A 47 -19.97 9.87 -5.54
N VAL A 48 -18.70 9.64 -5.91
CA VAL A 48 -17.52 10.32 -5.33
C VAL A 48 -17.08 11.48 -6.23
N PRO A 49 -17.33 12.75 -5.85
CA PRO A 49 -16.90 13.88 -6.66
C PRO A 49 -15.39 13.92 -6.83
N ASN A 50 -14.92 14.31 -8.02
CA ASN A 50 -13.50 14.50 -8.34
C ASN A 50 -12.59 13.26 -8.20
N PHE A 51 -13.13 12.07 -7.96
CA PHE A 51 -12.39 10.81 -7.93
C PHE A 51 -12.61 10.03 -9.24
N PRO A 52 -11.60 9.28 -9.76
CA PRO A 52 -11.81 8.44 -10.93
C PRO A 52 -12.92 7.39 -10.71
N GLU A 53 -13.82 7.23 -11.68
CA GLU A 53 -14.86 6.19 -11.65
C GLU A 53 -14.26 4.77 -11.64
N PHE A 54 -13.03 4.60 -12.15
CA PHE A 54 -12.30 3.34 -12.15
C PHE A 54 -10.80 3.55 -12.02
N VAL A 55 -10.16 2.72 -11.21
CA VAL A 55 -8.70 2.64 -11.04
C VAL A 55 -8.26 1.19 -11.09
N SER A 56 -7.16 0.91 -11.77
CA SER A 56 -6.46 -0.37 -11.77
C SER A 56 -5.02 -0.14 -11.33
N VAL A 57 -4.53 -0.94 -10.39
CA VAL A 57 -3.14 -0.94 -9.94
C VAL A 57 -2.61 -2.37 -9.98
N GLY A 58 -1.49 -2.57 -10.67
CA GLY A 58 -0.75 -3.84 -10.66
C GLY A 58 0.47 -3.74 -9.75
N LEU A 59 0.68 -4.74 -8.89
CA LEU A 59 1.83 -4.89 -8.01
C LEU A 59 2.61 -6.16 -8.34
N VAL A 60 3.93 -6.09 -8.26
CA VAL A 60 4.78 -7.28 -8.07
C VAL A 60 5.45 -7.11 -6.71
N ASP A 61 5.23 -8.09 -5.84
CA ASP A 61 5.36 -7.98 -4.40
C ASP A 61 4.58 -6.77 -3.89
N GLU A 62 5.32 -5.72 -3.55
CA GLU A 62 4.78 -4.49 -2.99
C GLU A 62 5.04 -3.27 -3.88
N LEU A 63 5.73 -3.47 -5.01
CA LEU A 63 6.08 -2.41 -5.92
C LEU A 63 4.97 -2.22 -6.97
N PRO A 64 4.40 -1.02 -7.11
CA PRO A 64 3.47 -0.74 -8.18
C PRO A 64 4.19 -0.79 -9.52
N ILE A 65 3.74 -1.69 -10.39
CA ILE A 65 4.29 -1.93 -11.73
C ILE A 65 3.45 -1.29 -12.83
N SER A 66 2.14 -1.15 -12.62
CA SER A 66 1.22 -0.54 -13.55
C SER A 66 0.12 0.24 -12.84
N HIS A 67 -0.42 1.23 -13.54
CA HIS A 67 -1.56 2.02 -13.06
C HIS A 67 -2.40 2.49 -14.24
N TYR A 68 -3.71 2.48 -14.04
CA TYR A 68 -4.70 3.11 -14.89
C TYR A 68 -5.72 3.84 -14.01
N ASP A 69 -6.17 5.01 -14.45
CA ASP A 69 -7.34 5.67 -13.90
C ASP A 69 -8.27 6.17 -15.01
N SER A 70 -9.56 6.32 -14.69
CA SER A 70 -10.56 6.71 -15.66
C SER A 70 -10.50 8.18 -16.13
N LYS A 71 -9.60 9.02 -15.56
CA LYS A 71 -9.37 10.39 -16.04
C LYS A 71 -8.32 10.39 -17.15
N THR A 72 -7.18 9.75 -16.90
CA THR A 72 -6.09 9.61 -17.89
C THR A 72 -6.40 8.59 -18.97
N ARG A 73 -7.20 7.57 -18.63
CA ARG A 73 -7.69 6.50 -19.51
C ARG A 73 -6.58 5.74 -20.23
N ARG A 74 -5.43 5.59 -19.58
CA ARG A 74 -4.24 4.93 -20.11
C ARG A 74 -3.59 4.06 -19.04
N GLU A 75 -3.19 2.86 -19.42
CA GLU A 75 -2.35 2.01 -18.56
C GLU A 75 -0.89 2.45 -18.71
N GLU A 76 -0.27 2.81 -17.60
CA GLU A 76 1.09 3.34 -17.56
C GLU A 76 2.03 2.47 -16.71
N PRO A 77 3.27 2.23 -17.16
CA PRO A 77 4.29 1.62 -16.32
C PRO A 77 4.63 2.55 -15.15
N LYS A 78 4.71 1.97 -13.95
CA LYS A 78 5.17 2.68 -12.75
C LYS A 78 6.60 2.35 -12.35
N GLN A 79 7.22 1.39 -13.05
CA GLN A 79 8.64 1.07 -12.93
C GLN A 79 9.33 1.24 -14.28
N ASP A 80 10.57 1.74 -14.27
CA ASP A 80 11.36 1.89 -15.50
C ASP A 80 11.59 0.55 -16.19
N TRP A 81 11.88 -0.50 -15.41
CA TRP A 81 12.08 -1.84 -15.94
C TRP A 81 10.81 -2.45 -16.55
N MET A 82 9.61 -2.00 -16.16
CA MET A 82 8.37 -2.44 -16.79
C MET A 82 8.21 -1.94 -18.22
N ARG A 83 8.93 -0.87 -18.62
CA ARG A 83 8.93 -0.41 -20.02
C ARG A 83 9.54 -1.45 -20.96
N ARG A 84 10.43 -2.31 -20.45
CA ARG A 84 11.11 -3.36 -21.25
C ARG A 84 10.15 -4.42 -21.79
N VAL A 85 8.94 -4.56 -21.24
CA VAL A 85 7.92 -5.48 -21.78
C VAL A 85 7.65 -5.21 -23.26
N THR A 86 7.79 -3.96 -23.73
CA THR A 86 7.58 -3.60 -25.13
C THR A 86 8.69 -4.03 -26.08
N GLU A 87 9.85 -4.45 -25.56
CA GLU A 87 10.92 -5.06 -26.38
C GLU A 87 10.45 -6.40 -26.96
N GLN A 88 9.64 -7.15 -26.20
CA GLN A 88 9.12 -8.45 -26.60
C GLN A 88 7.67 -8.37 -27.11
N ASP A 89 6.87 -7.44 -26.58
CA ASP A 89 5.49 -7.21 -26.99
C ASP A 89 5.20 -5.70 -27.15
N PRO A 90 5.46 -5.14 -28.35
CA PRO A 90 5.25 -3.72 -28.62
C PRO A 90 3.81 -3.22 -28.42
N GLN A 91 2.82 -4.12 -28.41
CA GLN A 91 1.40 -3.79 -28.24
C GLN A 91 0.90 -3.98 -26.80
N TYR A 92 1.77 -4.39 -25.86
CA TYR A 92 1.41 -4.71 -24.49
C TYR A 92 0.58 -3.60 -23.81
N TRP A 93 1.11 -2.37 -23.72
CA TRP A 93 0.42 -1.26 -23.05
C TRP A 93 -0.86 -0.83 -23.74
N LYS A 94 -0.93 -0.95 -25.07
CA LYS A 94 -2.15 -0.67 -25.83
C LYS A 94 -3.23 -1.69 -25.47
N ARG A 95 -2.88 -2.98 -25.45
CA ARG A 95 -3.79 -4.07 -25.09
C ARG A 95 -4.25 -3.98 -23.64
N GLU A 96 -3.36 -3.66 -22.70
CA GLU A 96 -3.74 -3.45 -21.30
C GLU A 96 -4.64 -2.22 -21.13
N THR A 97 -4.38 -1.12 -21.86
CA THR A 97 -5.27 0.04 -21.88
C THR A 97 -6.67 -0.31 -22.41
N GLU A 98 -6.77 -1.06 -23.49
CA GLU A 98 -8.05 -1.52 -24.06
C GLU A 98 -8.82 -2.43 -23.07
N LYS A 99 -8.11 -3.33 -22.37
CA LYS A 99 -8.69 -4.15 -21.30
C LYS A 99 -9.21 -3.28 -20.14
N SER A 100 -8.43 -2.32 -19.67
CA SER A 100 -8.80 -1.41 -18.57
C SER A 100 -10.01 -0.54 -18.95
N LEU A 101 -10.09 -0.08 -20.21
CA LEU A 101 -11.28 0.62 -20.75
C LEU A 101 -12.53 -0.26 -20.74
N GLY A 102 -12.41 -1.53 -21.14
CA GLY A 102 -13.51 -2.49 -21.08
C GLY A 102 -13.93 -2.76 -19.63
N ASN A 103 -12.97 -2.99 -18.74
CA ASN A 103 -13.21 -3.22 -17.32
C ASN A 103 -13.91 -2.02 -16.67
N GLN A 104 -13.52 -0.78 -16.98
CA GLN A 104 -14.20 0.42 -16.47
C GLN A 104 -15.72 0.35 -16.73
N GLN A 105 -16.16 0.00 -17.94
CA GLN A 105 -17.58 -0.09 -18.26
C GLN A 105 -18.27 -1.27 -17.55
N VAL A 106 -17.59 -2.41 -17.47
CA VAL A 106 -18.10 -3.59 -16.74
C VAL A 106 -18.33 -3.25 -15.26
N TYR A 107 -17.38 -2.59 -14.61
CA TYR A 107 -17.49 -2.27 -13.19
C TYR A 107 -18.52 -1.19 -12.89
N LYS A 108 -18.69 -0.23 -13.79
CA LYS A 108 -19.82 0.71 -13.72
C LYS A 108 -21.16 -0.03 -13.70
N GLY A 109 -21.33 -1.01 -14.58
CA GLY A 109 -22.52 -1.89 -14.58
C GLY A 109 -22.63 -2.77 -13.33
N ASN A 110 -21.50 -3.23 -12.78
CA ASN A 110 -21.48 -4.03 -11.54
C ASN A 110 -21.99 -3.21 -10.35
N ILE A 111 -21.59 -1.93 -10.21
CA ILE A 111 -22.10 -1.06 -9.15
C ILE A 111 -23.62 -0.90 -9.26
N GLU A 112 -24.15 -0.63 -10.46
CA GLU A 112 -25.61 -0.49 -10.64
C GLU A 112 -26.36 -1.79 -10.34
N THR A 113 -25.77 -2.93 -10.69
CA THR A 113 -26.33 -4.25 -10.35
C THR A 113 -26.29 -4.50 -8.84
N ALA A 114 -25.20 -4.12 -8.16
CA ALA A 114 -25.06 -4.29 -6.72
C ALA A 114 -26.07 -3.41 -5.97
N LYS A 115 -26.15 -2.11 -6.31
CA LYS A 115 -27.16 -1.18 -5.78
C LYS A 115 -28.58 -1.76 -5.83
N GLN A 116 -28.98 -2.29 -6.98
CA GLN A 116 -30.29 -2.93 -7.14
C GLN A 116 -30.50 -4.13 -6.21
N ARG A 117 -29.48 -4.98 -6.01
CA ARG A 117 -29.57 -6.16 -5.15
C ARG A 117 -29.58 -5.82 -3.66
N PHE A 118 -28.95 -4.72 -3.27
CA PHE A 118 -28.96 -4.20 -1.91
C PHE A 118 -30.12 -3.23 -1.64
N ASN A 119 -30.95 -2.94 -2.65
CA ASN A 119 -32.04 -1.96 -2.61
C ASN A 119 -31.56 -0.53 -2.26
N GLU A 120 -30.38 -0.16 -2.78
CA GLU A 120 -29.78 1.15 -2.62
C GLU A 120 -29.99 2.00 -3.87
N THR A 121 -30.39 3.25 -3.71
CA THR A 121 -30.76 4.15 -4.82
C THR A 121 -29.90 5.39 -4.94
N GLY A 122 -28.93 5.57 -4.05
CA GLY A 122 -28.04 6.73 -4.02
C GLY A 122 -27.00 6.61 -2.91
N GLY A 123 -26.01 7.50 -2.94
CA GLY A 123 -24.86 7.46 -2.05
C GLY A 123 -23.56 7.17 -2.79
N VAL A 124 -22.49 7.05 -2.02
CA VAL A 124 -21.18 6.64 -2.50
C VAL A 124 -21.13 5.12 -2.45
N HIS A 125 -20.77 4.49 -3.57
CA HIS A 125 -20.59 3.05 -3.64
C HIS A 125 -19.27 2.68 -4.29
N ILE A 126 -18.69 1.59 -3.82
CA ILE A 126 -17.38 1.11 -4.25
C ILE A 126 -17.47 -0.39 -4.53
N PHE A 127 -17.02 -0.78 -5.72
CA PHE A 127 -16.93 -2.18 -6.11
C PHE A 127 -15.48 -2.51 -6.43
N GLN A 128 -14.96 -3.54 -5.78
CA GLN A 128 -13.54 -3.85 -5.80
C GLN A 128 -13.29 -5.28 -6.27
N LYS A 129 -12.16 -5.49 -6.92
CA LYS A 129 -11.62 -6.82 -7.21
C LYS A 129 -10.14 -6.83 -6.89
N MET A 130 -9.73 -7.85 -6.17
CA MET A 130 -8.33 -8.23 -6.04
C MET A 130 -8.16 -9.57 -6.75
N TYR A 131 -7.11 -9.71 -7.55
CA TYR A 131 -6.75 -11.01 -8.10
C TYR A 131 -5.28 -11.08 -8.43
N GLY A 132 -4.75 -12.30 -8.42
CA GLY A 132 -3.33 -12.48 -8.60
C GLY A 132 -2.89 -13.93 -8.44
N CYS A 133 -1.58 -14.10 -8.42
CA CYS A 133 -0.93 -15.35 -8.05
C CYS A 133 0.31 -15.08 -7.21
N GLU A 134 0.62 -16.07 -6.40
CA GLU A 134 1.85 -16.25 -5.66
C GLU A 134 2.67 -17.32 -6.38
N TRP A 135 3.97 -17.11 -6.49
CA TRP A 135 4.91 -18.10 -7.00
C TRP A 135 6.01 -18.29 -5.97
N ASP A 136 6.12 -19.51 -5.45
CA ASP A 136 7.23 -19.97 -4.64
C ASP A 136 8.40 -20.34 -5.57
N ASP A 137 9.50 -19.60 -5.48
CA ASP A 137 10.65 -19.80 -6.36
C ASP A 137 11.54 -21.00 -5.96
N GLU A 138 11.35 -21.55 -4.76
CA GLU A 138 12.05 -22.74 -4.26
C GLU A 138 11.32 -24.02 -4.67
N THR A 139 10.01 -24.09 -4.42
CA THR A 139 9.20 -25.29 -4.70
C THR A 139 8.60 -25.28 -6.11
N GLY A 140 8.47 -24.11 -6.72
CA GLY A 140 7.76 -23.91 -7.98
C GLY A 140 6.24 -23.92 -7.83
N GLU A 141 5.70 -24.00 -6.62
CA GLU A 141 4.26 -23.96 -6.35
C GLU A 141 3.68 -22.61 -6.76
N VAL A 142 2.46 -22.62 -7.32
CA VAL A 142 1.72 -21.42 -7.70
C VAL A 142 0.36 -21.44 -7.04
N LYS A 143 0.03 -20.39 -6.30
CA LYS A 143 -1.29 -20.22 -5.67
C LYS A 143 -1.99 -19.00 -6.26
N GLY A 144 -3.13 -19.22 -6.90
CA GLY A 144 -3.97 -18.11 -7.38
C GLY A 144 -4.86 -17.56 -6.28
N TYR A 145 -5.41 -16.36 -6.48
CA TYR A 145 -6.50 -15.83 -5.67
C TYR A 145 -7.34 -14.84 -6.46
N GLN A 146 -8.63 -14.78 -6.14
CA GLN A 146 -9.54 -13.79 -6.71
C GLN A 146 -10.68 -13.50 -5.74
N GLN A 147 -10.89 -12.23 -5.43
CA GLN A 147 -11.91 -11.78 -4.50
C GLN A 147 -12.56 -10.49 -4.99
N TYR A 148 -13.81 -10.32 -4.63
CA TYR A 148 -14.62 -9.15 -4.90
C TYR A 148 -15.20 -8.59 -3.61
N GLY A 149 -15.18 -7.27 -3.50
CA GLY A 149 -15.78 -6.53 -2.40
C GLY A 149 -16.81 -5.52 -2.91
N PHE A 150 -17.82 -5.25 -2.09
CA PHE A 150 -18.78 -4.17 -2.31
C PHE A 150 -18.93 -3.39 -1.01
N ASP A 151 -18.73 -2.07 -1.07
CA ASP A 151 -18.77 -1.15 0.06
C ASP A 151 -17.95 -1.62 1.27
N GLY A 152 -16.74 -2.12 0.99
CA GLY A 152 -15.82 -2.60 2.02
C GLY A 152 -16.17 -3.99 2.57
N GLU A 153 -17.24 -4.64 2.12
CA GLU A 153 -17.61 -5.97 2.57
C GLU A 153 -17.26 -7.05 1.54
N ASP A 154 -16.85 -8.22 2.02
CA ASP A 154 -16.63 -9.40 1.17
C ASP A 154 -17.91 -9.75 0.41
N PHE A 155 -17.82 -9.84 -0.92
CA PHE A 155 -18.97 -10.09 -1.79
C PHE A 155 -18.89 -11.45 -2.47
N LEU A 156 -17.75 -11.80 -3.09
CA LEU A 156 -17.57 -13.06 -3.80
C LEU A 156 -16.09 -13.45 -3.86
N SER A 157 -15.76 -14.72 -3.61
CA SER A 157 -14.37 -15.23 -3.67
C SER A 157 -14.29 -16.52 -4.49
N TYR A 158 -13.15 -16.72 -5.15
CA TYR A 158 -12.85 -17.97 -5.84
C TYR A 158 -12.04 -18.88 -4.93
N ASP A 159 -12.59 -20.05 -4.64
CA ASP A 159 -11.88 -21.10 -3.92
C ASP A 159 -11.19 -22.03 -4.92
N HIS A 160 -9.86 -22.08 -4.85
CA HIS A 160 -9.03 -22.89 -5.74
C HIS A 160 -9.04 -24.37 -5.36
N GLU A 161 -9.30 -24.70 -4.09
CA GLU A 161 -9.35 -26.10 -3.64
C GLU A 161 -10.58 -26.81 -4.21
N THR A 162 -11.75 -26.16 -4.13
CA THR A 162 -13.00 -26.70 -4.70
C THR A 162 -13.27 -26.28 -6.14
N GLU A 163 -12.41 -25.45 -6.72
CA GLU A 163 -12.57 -24.83 -8.04
C GLU A 163 -13.96 -24.17 -8.22
N SER A 164 -14.40 -23.43 -7.21
CA SER A 164 -15.76 -22.89 -7.16
C SER A 164 -15.83 -21.48 -6.56
N TRP A 165 -16.85 -20.72 -6.95
CA TRP A 165 -17.19 -19.43 -6.35
C TRP A 165 -17.91 -19.62 -5.03
N ILE A 166 -17.49 -18.86 -4.02
CA ILE A 166 -18.10 -18.76 -2.70
C ILE A 166 -18.76 -17.38 -2.55
N ALA A 167 -20.00 -17.37 -2.07
CA ALA A 167 -20.79 -16.16 -1.83
C ALA A 167 -21.02 -15.98 -0.33
N PRO A 168 -20.22 -15.13 0.36
CA PRO A 168 -20.46 -14.81 1.77
C PRO A 168 -21.75 -14.01 2.01
N ARG A 169 -22.28 -13.34 0.98
CA ARG A 169 -23.52 -12.53 1.05
C ARG A 169 -24.61 -13.12 0.18
N GLN A 170 -25.86 -13.07 0.66
CA GLN A 170 -27.02 -13.59 -0.06
C GLN A 170 -27.19 -12.90 -1.43
N GLN A 171 -26.90 -11.62 -1.51
CA GLN A 171 -26.96 -10.80 -2.73
C GLN A 171 -25.96 -11.28 -3.80
N ALA A 172 -24.91 -12.01 -3.43
CA ALA A 172 -23.92 -12.56 -4.35
C ALA A 172 -24.27 -13.96 -4.88
N VAL A 173 -25.19 -14.70 -4.23
CA VAL A 173 -25.55 -16.09 -4.57
C VAL A 173 -26.00 -16.24 -6.03
N ILE A 174 -26.75 -15.27 -6.55
CA ILE A 174 -27.19 -15.29 -7.95
C ILE A 174 -25.99 -15.26 -8.91
N THR A 175 -24.97 -14.45 -8.61
CA THR A 175 -23.74 -14.37 -9.41
C THR A 175 -22.93 -15.66 -9.27
N GLN A 176 -22.78 -16.15 -8.04
CA GLN A 176 -22.08 -17.39 -7.71
C GLN A 176 -22.63 -18.58 -8.51
N GLN A 177 -23.95 -18.81 -8.46
CA GLN A 177 -24.61 -19.89 -9.20
C GLN A 177 -24.40 -19.74 -10.71
N ARG A 178 -24.56 -18.53 -11.25
CA ARG A 178 -24.36 -18.27 -12.68
C ARG A 178 -22.92 -18.57 -13.13
N TRP A 179 -21.93 -18.19 -12.33
CA TRP A 179 -20.53 -18.39 -12.68
C TRP A 179 -20.09 -19.85 -12.50
N ASN A 180 -20.50 -20.51 -11.41
CA ASN A 180 -20.22 -21.94 -11.18
C ASN A 180 -20.84 -22.83 -12.28
N ASN A 181 -22.01 -22.46 -12.81
CA ASN A 181 -22.66 -23.20 -13.89
C ASN A 181 -22.08 -22.89 -15.28
N ASN A 182 -21.19 -21.91 -15.41
CA ASN A 182 -20.57 -21.54 -16.68
C ASN A 182 -19.21 -22.22 -16.86
N LYS A 183 -19.21 -23.41 -17.47
CA LYS A 183 -18.00 -24.23 -17.67
C LYS A 183 -16.86 -23.48 -18.37
N ALA A 184 -17.16 -22.76 -19.46
CA ALA A 184 -16.15 -22.03 -20.21
C ALA A 184 -15.48 -20.92 -19.37
N LEU A 185 -16.26 -20.23 -18.52
CA LEU A 185 -15.72 -19.22 -17.60
C LEU A 185 -14.80 -19.86 -16.55
N MET A 186 -15.21 -21.00 -16.00
CA MET A 186 -14.46 -21.71 -14.95
C MET A 186 -13.15 -22.28 -15.50
N GLU A 187 -13.19 -22.91 -16.68
CA GLU A 187 -11.99 -23.39 -17.39
C GLU A 187 -11.02 -22.26 -17.72
N ASN A 188 -11.51 -21.10 -18.18
CA ASN A 188 -10.68 -19.93 -18.45
C ASN A 188 -10.02 -19.40 -17.17
N LYS A 189 -10.77 -19.30 -16.06
CA LYS A 189 -10.23 -18.88 -14.76
C LYS A 189 -9.14 -19.82 -14.27
N LYS A 190 -9.38 -21.14 -14.34
CA LYS A 190 -8.39 -22.15 -13.99
C LYS A 190 -7.11 -21.97 -14.80
N HIS A 191 -7.23 -21.91 -16.13
CA HIS A 191 -6.10 -21.68 -17.02
C HIS A 191 -5.34 -20.38 -16.71
N TYR A 192 -6.06 -19.30 -16.38
CA TYR A 192 -5.42 -18.04 -16.01
C TYR A 192 -4.51 -18.20 -14.78
N TYR A 193 -4.98 -18.85 -13.73
CA TYR A 193 -4.20 -18.98 -12.48
C TYR A 193 -3.13 -20.06 -12.53
N THR A 194 -3.31 -21.12 -13.33
CA THR A 194 -2.33 -22.20 -13.44
C THR A 194 -1.23 -21.91 -14.46
N GLU A 195 -1.53 -21.17 -15.53
CA GLU A 195 -0.58 -20.95 -16.63
C GLU A 195 -0.26 -19.47 -16.83
N VAL A 196 -1.28 -18.62 -17.03
CA VAL A 196 -1.07 -17.24 -17.51
C VAL A 196 -0.44 -16.37 -16.43
N CYS A 197 -1.01 -16.33 -15.24
CA CYS A 197 -0.51 -15.51 -14.14
C CYS A 197 0.95 -15.84 -13.78
N PRO A 198 1.33 -17.12 -13.54
CA PRO A 198 2.72 -17.44 -13.21
C PRO A 198 3.69 -17.15 -14.37
N GLU A 199 3.28 -17.31 -15.63
CA GLU A 199 4.11 -16.93 -16.79
C GLU A 199 4.43 -15.43 -16.79
N TYR A 200 3.42 -14.58 -16.58
CA TYR A 200 3.61 -13.13 -16.51
C TYR A 200 4.41 -12.72 -15.28
N LEU A 201 4.14 -13.31 -14.11
CA LEU A 201 4.89 -13.01 -12.89
C LEU A 201 6.39 -13.31 -13.07
N LYS A 202 6.74 -14.48 -13.62
CA LYS A 202 8.14 -14.83 -13.94
C LYS A 202 8.77 -13.86 -14.93
N LYS A 203 8.03 -13.38 -15.94
CA LYS A 203 8.50 -12.34 -16.87
C LYS A 203 8.80 -11.03 -16.14
N TYR A 204 7.91 -10.56 -15.28
CA TYR A 204 8.11 -9.32 -14.52
C TYR A 204 9.28 -9.41 -13.56
N VAL A 205 9.42 -10.53 -12.84
CA VAL A 205 10.60 -10.80 -11.98
C VAL A 205 11.88 -10.73 -12.80
N ASN A 206 11.90 -11.32 -14.00
CA ASN A 206 13.08 -11.26 -14.87
C ASN A 206 13.41 -9.83 -15.33
N TYR A 207 12.41 -9.00 -15.63
CA TYR A 207 12.64 -7.60 -16.01
C TYR A 207 13.12 -6.76 -14.83
N GLY A 208 12.51 -6.95 -13.66
CA GLY A 208 12.72 -6.17 -12.45
C GLY A 208 13.73 -6.74 -11.46
N ARG A 209 14.44 -7.82 -11.80
CA ARG A 209 15.27 -8.61 -10.84
C ARG A 209 16.20 -7.76 -10.00
N SER A 210 16.91 -6.81 -10.60
CA SER A 210 17.83 -5.92 -9.88
C SER A 210 17.12 -4.97 -8.90
N SER A 211 15.86 -4.63 -9.16
CA SER A 211 15.05 -3.76 -8.31
C SER A 211 14.29 -4.54 -7.24
N LEU A 212 13.74 -5.71 -7.59
CA LEU A 212 12.93 -6.54 -6.69
C LEU A 212 13.77 -7.29 -5.65
N MET A 213 14.98 -7.72 -6.03
CA MET A 213 15.88 -8.50 -5.17
C MET A 213 16.93 -7.64 -4.45
N ARG A 214 16.74 -6.31 -4.42
CA ARG A 214 17.66 -5.44 -3.69
C ARG A 214 17.42 -5.55 -2.19
N THR A 215 18.44 -5.21 -1.42
CA THR A 215 18.34 -5.08 0.02
C THR A 215 18.99 -3.77 0.41
N GLU A 216 18.21 -2.88 1.00
CA GLU A 216 18.63 -1.55 1.40
C GLU A 216 18.35 -1.39 2.90
N LEU A 217 19.38 -1.05 3.66
CA LEU A 217 19.25 -0.75 5.09
C LEU A 217 18.88 0.72 5.28
N PRO A 218 18.07 1.06 6.30
CA PRO A 218 17.65 2.43 6.50
C PRO A 218 18.76 3.30 7.07
N SER A 219 18.60 4.60 6.89
CA SER A 219 19.13 5.58 7.82
C SER A 219 18.15 5.74 8.99
N VAL A 220 18.66 5.66 10.22
CA VAL A 220 17.87 5.85 11.45
C VAL A 220 18.23 7.18 12.10
N SER A 221 17.23 7.95 12.48
CA SER A 221 17.39 9.26 13.13
C SER A 221 16.43 9.40 14.31
N LEU A 222 16.92 10.04 15.39
CA LEU A 222 16.08 10.42 16.52
C LEU A 222 15.66 11.88 16.34
N LEU A 223 14.35 12.12 16.32
CA LEU A 223 13.74 13.42 16.06
C LEU A 223 12.92 13.87 17.26
N GLN A 224 13.00 15.14 17.61
CA GLN A 224 12.15 15.70 18.67
C GLN A 224 11.71 17.11 18.32
N LYS A 225 10.40 17.38 18.38
CA LYS A 225 9.82 18.70 18.04
C LYS A 225 10.13 19.73 19.11
N THR A 226 9.90 19.38 20.38
CA THR A 226 10.17 20.20 21.56
C THR A 226 10.67 19.31 22.71
N PRO A 227 11.37 19.83 23.73
CA PRO A 227 11.84 19.00 24.85
C PRO A 227 10.75 18.20 25.58
N SER A 228 9.49 18.66 25.51
CA SER A 228 8.33 17.98 26.08
C SER A 228 7.63 17.01 25.11
N SER A 229 8.02 17.01 23.83
CA SER A 229 7.46 16.09 22.83
C SER A 229 8.05 14.69 22.98
N PRO A 230 7.31 13.64 22.58
CA PRO A 230 7.87 12.32 22.40
C PRO A 230 9.11 12.37 21.50
N VAL A 231 10.07 11.48 21.74
CA VAL A 231 11.20 11.27 20.84
C VAL A 231 10.77 10.28 19.77
N CYS A 232 10.81 10.70 18.53
CA CYS A 232 10.49 9.87 17.38
C CYS A 232 11.76 9.18 16.90
N CYS A 233 11.78 7.85 16.89
CA CYS A 233 12.75 7.12 16.10
C CYS A 233 12.20 6.95 14.69
N HIS A 234 12.90 7.49 13.69
CA HIS A 234 12.50 7.45 12.29
C HIS A 234 13.53 6.67 11.47
N ALA A 235 13.08 5.63 10.77
CA ALA A 235 13.88 4.83 9.86
C ALA A 235 13.39 5.07 8.43
N THR A 236 14.27 5.42 7.49
CA THR A 236 13.91 5.67 6.09
C THR A 236 14.96 5.14 5.13
N GLY A 237 14.52 4.75 3.93
CA GLY A 237 15.40 4.27 2.87
C GLY A 237 15.63 2.76 2.90
N PHE A 238 14.74 1.99 3.55
CA PHE A 238 14.87 0.54 3.61
C PHE A 238 14.03 -0.18 2.56
N TYR A 239 14.51 -1.34 2.13
CA TYR A 239 13.79 -2.26 1.25
C TYR A 239 14.29 -3.69 1.49
N PRO A 240 13.41 -4.72 1.53
CA PRO A 240 11.96 -4.68 1.30
C PRO A 240 11.19 -4.08 2.47
N THR A 241 9.87 -3.99 2.32
CA THR A 241 8.94 -3.36 3.28
C THR A 241 8.82 -4.09 4.60
N THR A 242 9.12 -5.40 4.63
CA THR A 242 8.98 -6.22 5.84
C THR A 242 10.13 -5.93 6.81
N ALA A 243 9.86 -5.06 7.78
CA ALA A 243 10.81 -4.67 8.82
C ALA A 243 10.08 -4.44 10.17
N THR A 244 10.86 -4.38 11.24
CA THR A 244 10.38 -4.01 12.58
C THR A 244 11.21 -2.84 13.12
N LEU A 245 10.55 -1.94 13.83
CA LEU A 245 11.16 -0.80 14.50
C LEU A 245 10.51 -0.66 15.88
N PHE A 246 11.32 -0.75 16.93
CA PHE A 246 10.82 -0.73 18.30
C PHE A 246 11.82 -0.08 19.26
N TRP A 247 11.33 0.33 20.42
CA TRP A 247 12.17 0.79 21.51
C TRP A 247 12.49 -0.35 22.46
N ARG A 248 13.73 -0.37 22.94
CA ARG A 248 14.23 -1.29 23.95
C ARG A 248 14.75 -0.50 25.15
N LYS A 249 14.57 -1.05 26.35
CA LYS A 249 15.23 -0.57 27.56
C LYS A 249 16.01 -1.71 28.22
N ASP A 250 17.29 -1.51 28.49
CA ASP A 250 18.16 -2.47 29.20
C ASP A 250 18.15 -3.91 28.61
N GLY A 251 17.83 -4.08 27.33
CA GLY A 251 17.70 -5.41 26.71
C GLY A 251 16.29 -5.83 26.33
N GLU A 252 15.27 -5.23 26.92
CA GLU A 252 13.87 -5.65 26.79
C GLU A 252 13.06 -4.69 25.91
N GLU A 253 12.24 -5.23 25.00
CA GLU A 253 11.32 -4.46 24.16
C GLU A 253 10.25 -3.76 25.00
N LEU A 254 9.99 -2.49 24.69
CA LEU A 254 8.99 -1.68 25.35
C LEU A 254 7.66 -1.72 24.58
N HIS A 255 6.57 -1.94 25.32
CA HIS A 255 5.21 -1.87 24.81
C HIS A 255 4.37 -0.77 25.48
N GLU A 256 4.84 -0.20 26.58
CA GLU A 256 4.22 0.95 27.26
C GLU A 256 4.88 2.25 26.80
N ASP A 257 4.10 3.34 26.75
CA ASP A 257 4.56 4.68 26.37
C ASP A 257 5.20 4.81 24.97
N VAL A 258 5.02 3.78 24.15
CA VAL A 258 5.42 3.74 22.73
C VAL A 258 4.21 3.86 21.81
N ASP A 259 4.40 4.55 20.69
CA ASP A 259 3.38 4.72 19.65
C ASP A 259 4.01 4.40 18.28
N PRO A 260 3.84 3.16 17.77
CA PRO A 260 4.36 2.76 16.46
C PRO A 260 3.53 3.38 15.34
N GLY A 261 4.22 4.00 14.38
CA GLY A 261 3.62 4.54 13.16
C GLY A 261 3.44 3.48 12.07
N GLU A 262 2.78 3.90 10.99
CA GLU A 262 2.62 3.09 9.77
C GLU A 262 3.91 3.03 8.96
N ILE A 263 4.07 1.98 8.15
CA ILE A 263 5.10 1.92 7.10
C ILE A 263 4.58 2.69 5.89
N LEU A 264 5.36 3.66 5.42
CA LEU A 264 5.00 4.54 4.31
C LEU A 264 5.99 4.35 3.13
N PRO A 265 5.51 4.34 1.89
CA PRO A 265 6.37 4.27 0.71
C PRO A 265 7.03 5.62 0.39
N ASN A 266 8.27 5.57 -0.09
CA ASN A 266 9.02 6.70 -0.63
C ASN A 266 8.91 6.76 -2.17
N HIS A 267 9.23 7.92 -2.75
CA HIS A 267 9.19 8.13 -4.20
C HIS A 267 10.22 7.31 -4.99
N ASP A 268 11.30 6.90 -4.34
CA ASP A 268 12.36 6.05 -4.91
C ASP A 268 12.05 4.53 -4.80
N GLY A 269 10.88 4.18 -4.24
CA GLY A 269 10.46 2.81 -4.02
C GLY A 269 11.07 2.14 -2.79
N SER A 270 11.78 2.89 -1.93
CA SER A 270 12.11 2.46 -0.56
C SER A 270 10.95 2.75 0.40
N PHE A 271 11.11 2.39 1.67
CA PHE A 271 10.10 2.61 2.70
C PHE A 271 10.65 3.40 3.89
N GLN A 272 9.72 3.94 4.68
CA GLN A 272 10.00 4.62 5.93
C GLN A 272 8.99 4.21 7.00
N MET A 273 9.40 4.26 8.26
CA MET A 273 8.52 4.03 9.41
C MET A 273 9.05 4.76 10.64
N SER A 274 8.21 4.91 11.66
CA SER A 274 8.59 5.57 12.90
C SER A 274 7.99 4.92 14.14
N VAL A 275 8.62 5.13 15.30
CA VAL A 275 8.05 4.78 16.60
C VAL A 275 8.38 5.88 17.61
N ASP A 276 7.34 6.45 18.19
CA ASP A 276 7.46 7.53 19.17
C ASP A 276 7.57 6.96 20.58
N LEU A 277 8.45 7.53 21.41
CA LEU A 277 8.61 7.21 22.82
C LEU A 277 8.32 8.42 23.69
N LYS A 278 7.39 8.27 24.64
CA LYS A 278 7.09 9.30 25.64
C LYS A 278 8.06 9.18 26.82
N LEU A 279 8.76 10.27 27.12
CA LEU A 279 9.78 10.34 28.18
C LEU A 279 9.46 11.37 29.27
N SER A 280 8.22 11.88 29.31
CA SER A 280 7.82 12.99 30.19
C SER A 280 8.05 12.74 31.69
N SER A 281 8.16 11.47 32.10
CA SER A 281 8.43 11.03 33.48
C SER A 281 9.85 10.51 33.70
N VAL A 282 10.70 10.48 32.66
CA VAL A 282 12.03 9.84 32.68
C VAL A 282 13.13 10.92 32.74
N PRO A 283 13.97 10.94 33.79
CA PRO A 283 15.12 11.83 33.86
C PRO A 283 16.08 11.61 32.68
N ALA A 284 16.67 12.69 32.15
CA ALA A 284 17.60 12.63 31.01
C ALA A 284 18.80 11.69 31.25
N GLU A 285 19.20 11.50 32.50
CA GLU A 285 20.27 10.59 32.93
C GLU A 285 19.98 9.12 32.57
N ASP A 286 18.71 8.73 32.62
CA ASP A 286 18.25 7.37 32.31
C ASP A 286 18.03 7.15 30.82
N TRP A 287 18.11 8.17 29.97
CA TRP A 287 17.83 8.05 28.53
C TRP A 287 18.78 7.09 27.82
N ARG A 288 20.04 7.00 28.28
CA ARG A 288 21.06 6.10 27.72
C ARG A 288 20.71 4.61 27.84
N ARG A 289 19.73 4.27 28.68
CA ARG A 289 19.22 2.90 28.83
C ARG A 289 18.25 2.52 27.73
N TYR A 290 17.77 3.50 26.97
CA TYR A 290 16.82 3.32 25.87
C TYR A 290 17.55 3.29 24.54
N GLU A 291 17.15 2.36 23.68
CA GLU A 291 17.73 2.14 22.36
C GLU A 291 16.59 1.96 21.37
N CYS A 292 16.66 2.64 20.23
CA CYS A 292 15.80 2.33 19.10
C CYS A 292 16.43 1.23 18.26
N VAL A 293 15.68 0.18 17.95
CA VAL A 293 16.16 -1.00 17.22
C VAL A 293 15.37 -1.16 15.94
N PHE A 294 16.07 -1.21 14.82
CA PHE A 294 15.52 -1.57 13.51
C PHE A 294 16.05 -2.94 13.08
N GLN A 295 15.14 -3.79 12.61
CA GLN A 295 15.47 -5.10 12.05
C GLN A 295 14.72 -5.31 10.73
N LEU A 296 15.48 -5.53 9.66
CA LEU A 296 14.95 -5.87 8.34
C LEU A 296 14.74 -7.39 8.24
N SER A 297 13.60 -7.81 7.70
CA SER A 297 13.31 -9.24 7.52
C SER A 297 14.31 -9.90 6.57
N GLY A 298 14.71 -11.14 6.88
CA GLY A 298 15.68 -11.90 6.09
C GLY A 298 17.14 -11.44 6.24
N VAL A 299 17.39 -10.35 6.98
CA VAL A 299 18.73 -9.82 7.23
C VAL A 299 19.10 -10.03 8.70
N LYS A 300 20.33 -10.50 8.96
CA LYS A 300 20.82 -10.74 10.34
C LYS A 300 21.25 -9.47 11.05
N ASP A 301 21.62 -8.45 10.28
CA ASP A 301 22.10 -7.18 10.80
C ASP A 301 20.94 -6.42 11.45
N ILE A 302 21.19 -5.91 12.66
CA ILE A 302 20.29 -5.02 13.38
C ILE A 302 20.93 -3.65 13.48
N ILE A 303 20.12 -2.60 13.38
CA ILE A 303 20.58 -1.23 13.59
C ILE A 303 20.09 -0.79 14.95
N VAL A 304 21.03 -0.48 15.85
CA VAL A 304 20.75 -0.01 17.20
C VAL A 304 21.18 1.45 17.31
N THR A 305 20.24 2.31 17.67
CA THR A 305 20.46 3.75 17.87
C THR A 305 20.20 4.10 19.33
N PRO A 306 21.25 4.27 20.15
CA PRO A 306 21.10 4.68 21.55
C PRO A 306 20.44 6.05 21.66
N LEU A 307 19.58 6.22 22.65
CA LEU A 307 18.97 7.51 22.95
C LEU A 307 19.96 8.37 23.74
N GLU A 308 20.53 9.35 23.05
CA GLU A 308 21.37 10.39 23.66
C GLU A 308 20.89 11.77 23.20
N GLU A 309 20.83 12.73 24.12
CA GLU A 309 20.37 14.09 23.81
C GLU A 309 21.16 14.73 22.65
N ALA A 310 22.46 14.44 22.55
CA ALA A 310 23.34 14.98 21.52
C ALA A 310 23.02 14.49 20.09
N VAL A 311 22.37 13.33 19.94
CA VAL A 311 22.04 12.76 18.62
C VAL A 311 20.60 13.08 18.19
N ILE A 312 19.80 13.68 19.07
CA ILE A 312 18.43 14.09 18.77
C ILE A 312 18.45 15.33 17.87
N ARG A 313 17.82 15.22 16.70
CA ARG A 313 17.66 16.35 15.78
C ARG A 313 16.40 17.12 16.13
N THR A 314 16.54 18.44 16.27
CA THR A 314 15.43 19.35 16.52
C THR A 314 15.49 20.53 15.56
N ASN A 315 14.34 21.03 15.11
CA ASN A 315 14.29 22.16 14.16
C ASN A 315 14.47 23.53 14.85
N ARG A 316 14.80 23.57 16.15
CA ARG A 316 14.83 24.80 16.94
C ARG A 316 16.05 25.68 16.65
N GLY A 317 17.15 25.10 16.19
CA GLY A 317 18.43 25.80 15.97
C GLY A 317 18.49 26.70 14.73
N GLU A 318 17.69 26.47 13.69
CA GLU A 318 17.71 27.31 12.47
C GLU A 318 16.78 28.53 12.55
N ALA A 319 15.79 28.53 13.45
CA ALA A 319 14.82 29.61 13.60
C ALA A 319 15.36 30.80 14.43
N GLU A 320 16.36 30.58 15.28
CA GLU A 320 16.95 31.65 16.11
C GLU A 320 18.11 32.39 15.42
N ILE A 321 18.77 31.77 14.43
CA ILE A 321 19.93 32.38 13.73
C ILE A 321 19.48 33.32 12.59
N ARG A 322 18.28 33.15 12.01
CA ARG A 322 17.79 33.99 10.89
C ARG A 322 17.15 35.32 11.30
N ARG A 323 17.39 35.81 12.52
CA ARG A 323 16.88 37.13 12.97
C ARG A 323 17.90 38.27 12.88
N ASP A 324 19.14 37.99 12.49
CA ASP A 324 20.13 39.02 12.21
C ASP A 324 20.83 38.67 10.89
N GLU A 325 20.88 39.64 9.97
CA GLU A 325 21.32 39.55 8.55
C GLU A 325 20.22 39.20 7.54
N GLY A 326 19.66 40.26 6.95
CA GLY A 326 18.82 40.21 5.76
C GLY A 326 19.62 39.78 4.54
N VAL A 327 19.41 38.53 4.11
CA VAL A 327 19.64 38.07 2.74
C VAL A 327 18.53 37.08 2.39
N GLU A 328 17.74 37.38 1.36
CA GLU A 328 16.80 36.43 0.76
C GLU A 328 17.57 35.27 0.13
N HIS A 329 17.55 34.12 0.79
CA HIS A 329 17.72 32.84 0.13
C HIS A 329 16.43 32.05 0.30
N THR A 330 15.69 31.92 -0.79
CA THR A 330 14.53 31.05 -0.94
C THR A 330 14.97 29.59 -0.82
N PHE A 331 14.71 28.97 0.34
CA PHE A 331 14.70 27.52 0.49
C PHE A 331 13.30 27.06 0.85
N SER A 332 12.78 26.20 -0.02
CA SER A 332 11.46 25.54 0.04
C SER A 332 11.27 24.79 1.36
N LEU A 333 10.25 25.18 2.13
CA LEU A 333 9.71 24.42 3.25
C LEU A 333 8.91 23.24 2.70
N LEU A 334 9.41 22.02 2.86
CA LEU A 334 8.59 20.82 2.76
C LEU A 334 7.89 20.61 4.11
N ASP A 335 6.66 21.10 4.21
CA ASP A 335 5.70 20.67 5.23
C ASP A 335 5.43 19.16 5.04
N GLN A 336 5.97 18.32 5.93
CA GLN A 336 5.50 16.94 6.10
C GLN A 336 4.61 16.88 7.34
N PHE A 337 3.31 16.81 7.06
CA PHE A 337 2.25 16.60 8.03
C PHE A 337 2.46 15.27 8.79
N VAL A 338 2.55 15.35 10.12
CA VAL A 338 2.35 14.22 11.03
C VAL A 338 0.83 14.08 11.24
N SER A 339 0.26 12.89 10.99
CA SER A 339 -1.12 12.59 11.37
C SER A 339 -1.19 11.33 12.24
N PHE A 340 -1.89 11.48 13.35
CA PHE A 340 -2.10 10.53 14.45
C PHE A 340 -3.10 9.39 14.18
N TYR A 341 -2.94 8.34 15.01
CA TYR A 341 -3.92 7.41 15.65
C TYR A 341 -4.41 6.10 14.98
N GLU A 342 -4.19 5.03 15.78
CA GLU A 342 -4.97 3.79 16.07
C GLU A 342 -5.27 2.76 14.97
N ASP A 343 -4.53 1.65 14.95
CA ASP A 343 -5.06 0.28 15.20
C ASP A 343 -3.92 -0.76 15.42
N GLY A 344 -4.21 -1.81 16.19
CA GLY A 344 -3.26 -2.75 16.81
C GLY A 344 -2.43 -3.68 15.90
N PRO A 345 -1.67 -4.62 16.50
CA PRO A 345 -0.44 -5.14 15.89
C PRO A 345 -0.70 -6.30 14.91
N PHE A 346 0.12 -6.34 13.86
CA PHE A 346 0.23 -7.39 12.83
C PHE A 346 -0.80 -7.37 11.70
N SER A 347 -0.91 -6.23 11.02
CA SER A 347 -1.30 -6.18 9.61
C SER A 347 -0.62 -4.99 8.96
N VAL A 348 0.16 -5.19 7.90
CA VAL A 348 0.67 -4.09 7.07
C VAL A 348 -0.53 -3.53 6.29
N PRO A 349 -1.05 -2.34 6.61
CA PRO A 349 -2.09 -1.72 5.81
C PRO A 349 -1.36 -0.98 4.69
N GLN A 350 -1.32 -1.53 3.47
CA GLN A 350 -0.94 -0.71 2.33
C GLN A 350 -2.09 0.28 2.07
N LEU A 351 -1.98 1.49 2.62
CA LEU A 351 -2.87 2.60 2.28
C LEU A 351 -2.51 3.11 0.89
N PHE A 352 -3.20 2.64 -0.15
CA PHE A 352 -3.23 3.37 -1.42
C PHE A 352 -4.17 4.58 -1.25
N CYS A 353 -3.66 5.65 -0.65
CA CYS A 353 -4.28 6.97 -0.80
C CYS A 353 -4.00 7.46 -2.22
N ILE A 354 -4.93 7.22 -3.14
CA ILE A 354 -4.92 7.87 -4.46
C ILE A 354 -5.23 9.34 -4.22
N LYS A 355 -4.18 10.15 -3.95
CA LYS A 355 -4.31 11.60 -3.92
C LYS A 355 -4.74 12.05 -5.32
N PRO A 356 -5.70 13.00 -5.45
CA PRO A 356 -5.90 13.66 -6.72
C PRO A 356 -4.57 14.31 -7.15
N MET A 357 -4.10 14.02 -8.37
CA MET A 357 -3.06 14.83 -9.00
C MET A 357 -3.55 16.27 -8.97
N GLN A 358 -2.87 17.13 -8.20
CA GLN A 358 -2.93 18.56 -8.41
C GLN A 358 -2.20 18.83 -9.73
N GLU A 359 -2.95 19.25 -10.75
CA GLU A 359 -2.34 19.86 -11.93
C GLU A 359 -1.54 21.09 -11.50
N PRO A 360 -0.34 21.31 -12.05
CA PRO A 360 0.32 22.61 -11.95
C PRO A 360 -0.53 23.62 -12.73
N LEU A 361 -1.01 24.67 -12.06
CA LEU A 361 -1.50 25.86 -12.74
C LEU A 361 -0.32 26.51 -13.45
N GLU A 362 -0.31 26.51 -14.78
CA GLU A 362 0.58 27.38 -15.56
C GLU A 362 0.16 28.86 -15.37
N PRO A 363 1.13 29.78 -15.33
CA PRO A 363 0.86 31.20 -15.10
C PRO A 363 0.38 31.91 -16.38
N GLU A 364 -0.49 32.91 -16.20
CA GLU A 364 -0.90 33.89 -17.23
C GLU A 364 0.24 34.77 -17.74
#